data_AF-A0A395N885-F1
#
_entry.id   AF-A0A395N885-F1
#
_cell.length_a   1.000
_cell.length_b   1.000
_cell.length_c   1.000
_cell.angle_alpha   90.00
_cell.angle_beta   90.00
_cell.angle_gamma   90.00
#
_symmetry.space_group_name_H-M   'P 1'
#
loop_
_entity.id
_entity.type
_entity.pdbx_description
1 polymer ?
#
loop_
_entity_poly.entity_id
_entity_poly.type
_entity_poly.pdbx_seq_one_letter_code
_entity_poly.pdbx_strand_id
1 'polypeptide(L)'
;MPLGCLQLDQSASKKLSGLDDEEERRDFYLIISQMALICIASFDVDEKHLRIVLTDTTQMRMMIHSSVIIQNLSHSVGACTEPFYINLALQKQRVLYNSYGFILTETLEKICQGPNLAVKSALPFYNEGGVWKLLSDIEYHWLEKKTVPRNGKVSLPIQINILTGELLVNGLPPSRLPTLYEEHPVFRELFGRELIEVMPSDIPGTIFSSMKSYHGYNFAFGMDDSEPPQLVIVASANDEILDLIPRRILNNNLPASFIDDYVHWYNRQSGMVEFRPAKSAWCSSDSNWPLRDTGSAWVLKRPGQTLICPTSSTIKRICQNPRSLEEETYIHIIRDNTTFALNISLPRLRLDFSLEQGSSGIHRRQFRGMYVDKVQQIGTLVSYVDLRPRVGDVHRVVVKVNLDGNPLSGGLAGG
;
A
#
# COMPACT_ATOMS: atom_id res chain seq x y z
N MET A 1 33.17 -23.69 1.92
CA MET A 1 31.88 -23.28 1.35
C MET A 1 30.93 -22.47 2.27
N PRO A 2 31.24 -21.94 3.48
CA PRO A 2 30.20 -21.26 4.28
C PRO A 2 30.02 -19.74 4.02
N LEU A 3 30.89 -19.10 3.22
CA LEU A 3 30.83 -17.64 2.99
C LEU A 3 29.68 -17.20 2.05
N GLY A 4 29.08 -18.14 1.29
CA GLY A 4 28.06 -17.82 0.29
C GLY A 4 26.68 -17.45 0.86
N CYS A 5 26.28 -18.02 2.00
CA CYS A 5 24.93 -17.80 2.55
C CYS A 5 24.71 -16.37 3.07
N LEU A 6 25.76 -15.70 3.56
CA LEU A 6 25.66 -14.32 4.09
C LEU A 6 25.36 -13.26 3.00
N GLN A 7 25.70 -13.54 1.74
CA GLN A 7 25.44 -12.63 0.62
C GLN A 7 24.07 -12.84 -0.02
N LEU A 8 23.33 -13.90 0.33
CA LEU A 8 22.09 -14.29 -0.34
C LEU A 8 20.97 -13.26 -0.15
N ASP A 9 20.69 -12.79 1.08
CA ASP A 9 19.54 -11.91 1.31
C ASP A 9 19.64 -10.56 0.57
N GLN A 10 20.80 -9.90 0.61
CA GLN A 10 20.99 -8.60 -0.05
C GLN A 10 21.10 -8.71 -1.59
N SER A 11 21.72 -9.79 -2.09
CA SER A 11 21.86 -10.00 -3.54
C SER A 11 20.59 -10.56 -4.18
N ALA A 12 19.82 -11.36 -3.44
CA ALA A 12 18.50 -11.85 -3.85
C ALA A 12 17.50 -10.70 -3.94
N SER A 13 17.41 -9.85 -2.91
CA SER A 13 16.49 -8.70 -2.91
C SER A 13 16.75 -7.75 -4.09
N LYS A 14 18.03 -7.55 -4.46
CA LYS A 14 18.43 -6.72 -5.61
C LYS A 14 18.19 -7.38 -6.98
N LYS A 15 18.20 -8.71 -7.07
CA LYS A 15 17.83 -9.44 -8.31
C LYS A 15 16.31 -9.54 -8.48
N LEU A 16 15.57 -9.71 -7.38
CA LEU A 16 14.11 -9.78 -7.36
C LEU A 16 13.43 -8.49 -7.79
N SER A 17 14.08 -7.33 -7.66
CA SER A 17 13.53 -6.05 -8.14
C SER A 17 13.58 -5.88 -9.67
N GLY A 18 14.15 -6.83 -10.42
CA GLY A 18 14.26 -6.78 -11.88
C GLY A 18 13.64 -7.95 -12.63
N LEU A 19 12.90 -8.85 -11.95
CA LEU A 19 12.20 -9.98 -12.56
C LEU A 19 10.71 -9.63 -12.72
N ASP A 20 10.25 -9.59 -13.97
CA ASP A 20 8.88 -9.22 -14.34
C ASP A 20 7.90 -10.41 -14.37
N ASP A 21 8.41 -11.65 -14.40
CA ASP A 21 7.62 -12.89 -14.45
C ASP A 21 7.51 -13.56 -13.07
N GLU A 22 6.30 -14.00 -12.70
CA GLU A 22 6.01 -14.69 -11.44
C GLU A 22 6.62 -16.11 -11.42
N GLU A 23 6.71 -16.77 -12.58
CA GLU A 23 7.32 -18.10 -12.68
C GLU A 23 8.84 -18.03 -12.45
N GLU A 24 9.52 -17.08 -13.11
CA GLU A 24 10.95 -16.82 -12.88
C GLU A 24 11.27 -16.47 -11.42
N ARG A 25 10.39 -15.72 -10.74
CA ARG A 25 10.53 -15.38 -9.32
C ARG A 25 10.37 -16.61 -8.43
N ARG A 26 9.39 -17.47 -8.73
CA ARG A 26 9.18 -18.72 -8.01
C ARG A 26 10.40 -19.63 -8.14
N ASP A 27 10.94 -19.79 -9.33
CA ASP A 27 12.14 -20.57 -9.58
C ASP A 27 13.34 -20.01 -8.81
N PHE A 28 13.47 -18.67 -8.78
CA PHE A 28 14.51 -18.01 -8.00
C PHE A 28 14.37 -18.29 -6.49
N TYR A 29 13.14 -18.26 -5.94
CA TYR A 29 12.91 -18.63 -4.53
C TYR A 29 13.20 -20.09 -4.25
N LEU A 30 12.87 -20.99 -5.18
CA LEU A 30 13.18 -22.40 -5.06
C LEU A 30 14.70 -22.61 -4.97
N ILE A 31 15.48 -21.94 -5.82
CA ILE A 31 16.95 -22.00 -5.80
C ILE A 31 17.50 -21.52 -4.45
N ILE A 32 17.02 -20.37 -3.94
CA ILE A 32 17.50 -19.85 -2.65
C ILE A 32 17.13 -20.82 -1.52
N SER A 33 15.91 -21.36 -1.52
CA SER A 33 15.44 -22.33 -0.54
C SER A 33 16.30 -23.61 -0.58
N GLN A 34 16.62 -24.13 -1.77
CA GLN A 34 17.52 -25.26 -1.95
C GLN A 34 18.94 -24.96 -1.44
N MET A 35 19.48 -23.78 -1.69
CA MET A 35 20.80 -23.39 -1.19
C MET A 35 20.85 -23.36 0.34
N ALA A 36 19.82 -22.79 0.98
CA ALA A 36 19.70 -22.79 2.45
C ALA A 36 19.55 -24.21 3.01
N LEU A 37 18.78 -25.07 2.33
CA LEU A 37 18.63 -26.47 2.69
C LEU A 37 19.94 -27.26 2.57
N ILE A 38 20.72 -27.05 1.50
CA ILE A 38 22.05 -27.64 1.32
C ILE A 38 23.01 -27.17 2.41
N CYS A 39 22.92 -25.90 2.83
CA CYS A 39 23.69 -25.39 3.95
C CYS A 39 23.38 -26.18 5.23
N ILE A 40 22.10 -26.42 5.55
CA ILE A 40 21.71 -27.24 6.72
C ILE A 40 22.16 -28.70 6.56
N ALA A 41 22.05 -29.27 5.36
CA ALA A 41 22.49 -30.65 5.09
C ALA A 41 24.00 -30.85 5.35
N SER A 42 24.82 -29.79 5.26
CA SER A 42 26.24 -29.88 5.60
C SER A 42 26.52 -30.15 7.09
N PHE A 43 25.51 -30.01 7.94
CA PHE A 43 25.56 -30.35 9.37
C PHE A 43 25.05 -31.77 9.66
N ASP A 44 24.64 -32.56 8.66
CA ASP A 44 24.26 -33.97 8.84
C ASP A 44 25.50 -34.85 9.06
N VAL A 45 26.07 -34.72 10.26
CA VAL A 45 27.23 -35.47 10.76
C VAL A 45 26.85 -36.20 12.04
N ASP A 46 27.68 -37.15 12.48
CA ASP A 46 27.47 -37.85 13.74
C ASP A 46 27.37 -36.88 14.93
N GLU A 47 26.56 -37.22 15.93
CA GLU A 47 26.20 -36.37 17.07
C GLU A 47 27.42 -35.74 17.77
N LYS A 48 28.51 -36.49 17.93
CA LYS A 48 29.76 -35.99 18.55
C LYS A 48 30.39 -34.87 17.74
N HIS A 49 30.39 -34.99 16.41
CA HIS A 49 30.94 -33.98 15.52
C HIS A 49 30.00 -32.78 15.42
N LEU A 50 28.68 -33.02 15.36
CA LEU A 50 27.67 -31.98 15.36
C LEU A 50 27.81 -31.08 16.61
N ARG A 51 28.03 -31.68 17.78
CA ARG A 51 28.30 -30.97 19.05
C ARG A 51 29.48 -30.00 18.96
N ILE A 52 30.57 -30.46 18.35
CA ILE A 52 31.80 -29.66 18.18
C ILE A 52 31.54 -28.50 17.23
N VAL A 53 30.87 -28.78 16.09
CA VAL A 53 30.54 -27.77 15.09
C VAL A 53 29.61 -26.70 15.66
N LEU A 54 28.56 -27.09 16.38
CA LEU A 54 27.58 -26.18 16.97
C LEU A 54 28.10 -25.40 18.18
N THR A 55 29.26 -25.77 18.74
CA THR A 55 29.94 -24.95 19.74
C THR A 55 30.50 -23.67 19.12
N ASP A 56 30.76 -23.65 17.81
CA ASP A 56 31.15 -22.45 17.08
C ASP A 56 29.92 -21.57 16.82
N THR A 57 29.99 -20.33 17.33
CA THR A 57 28.93 -19.32 17.21
C THR A 57 28.54 -19.02 15.77
N THR A 58 29.50 -19.05 14.83
CA THR A 58 29.27 -18.78 13.41
C THR A 58 28.52 -19.93 12.75
N GLN A 59 28.89 -21.16 13.09
CA GLN A 59 28.23 -22.37 12.59
C GLN A 59 26.78 -22.46 13.07
N MET A 60 26.56 -22.25 14.37
CA MET A 60 25.21 -22.18 14.95
C MET A 60 24.37 -21.08 14.30
N ARG A 61 24.95 -19.88 14.09
CA ARG A 61 24.28 -18.77 13.39
C ARG A 61 23.85 -19.19 11.99
N MET A 62 24.72 -19.82 11.20
CA MET A 62 24.42 -20.22 9.82
C MET A 62 23.26 -21.24 9.75
N MET A 63 23.23 -22.21 10.67
CA MET A 63 22.15 -23.20 10.73
C MET A 63 20.80 -22.55 11.05
N ILE A 64 20.74 -21.67 12.06
CA ILE A 64 19.51 -20.98 12.43
C ILE A 64 19.08 -20.00 11.34
N HIS A 65 19.99 -19.18 10.81
CA HIS A 65 19.67 -18.22 9.75
C HIS A 65 19.17 -18.92 8.48
N SER A 66 19.78 -20.03 8.08
CA SER A 66 19.30 -20.84 6.95
C SER A 66 17.90 -21.39 7.20
N SER A 67 17.59 -21.77 8.45
CA SER A 67 16.25 -22.23 8.83
C SER A 67 15.19 -21.12 8.69
N VAL A 68 15.53 -19.89 9.09
CA VAL A 68 14.67 -18.71 8.92
C VAL A 68 14.47 -18.37 7.45
N ILE A 69 15.51 -18.44 6.61
CA ILE A 69 15.37 -18.23 5.15
C ILE A 69 14.37 -19.23 4.57
N ILE A 70 14.48 -20.51 4.92
CA ILE A 70 13.57 -21.56 4.43
C ILE A 70 12.13 -21.30 4.89
N GLN A 71 11.94 -20.92 6.16
CA GLN A 71 10.63 -20.54 6.69
C GLN A 71 10.01 -19.39 5.89
N ASN A 72 10.78 -18.33 5.65
CA ASN A 72 10.31 -17.14 4.94
C ASN A 72 9.95 -17.40 3.47
N LEU A 73 10.65 -18.35 2.83
CA LEU A 73 10.42 -18.70 1.43
C LEU A 73 9.37 -19.80 1.22
N SER A 74 8.94 -20.50 2.29
CA SER A 74 8.04 -21.66 2.21
C SER A 74 6.74 -21.37 1.46
N HIS A 75 6.11 -20.22 1.71
CA HIS A 75 4.89 -19.81 1.04
C HIS A 75 5.11 -19.51 -0.46
N SER A 76 6.22 -18.84 -0.80
CA SER A 76 6.53 -18.47 -2.18
C SER A 76 6.95 -19.66 -3.03
N VAL A 77 7.64 -20.65 -2.44
CA VAL A 77 7.99 -21.90 -3.11
C VAL A 77 6.76 -22.79 -3.29
N GLY A 78 5.82 -22.74 -2.34
CA GLY A 78 4.61 -23.55 -2.33
C GLY A 78 4.89 -25.04 -2.11
N ALA A 79 3.92 -25.90 -2.43
CA ALA A 79 4.06 -27.35 -2.33
C ALA A 79 5.00 -27.88 -3.44
N CYS A 80 6.31 -27.85 -3.20
CA CYS A 80 7.30 -28.42 -4.09
C CYS A 80 7.30 -29.96 -3.95
N THR A 81 6.99 -30.65 -5.04
CA THR A 81 6.96 -32.11 -5.09
C THR A 81 8.26 -32.74 -5.60
N GLU A 82 9.31 -31.94 -5.83
CA GLU A 82 10.59 -32.43 -6.32
C GLU A 82 11.26 -33.33 -5.27
N PRO A 83 11.65 -34.58 -5.63
CA PRO A 83 12.28 -35.50 -4.69
C PRO A 83 13.54 -34.92 -4.04
N PHE A 84 14.34 -34.17 -4.79
CA PHE A 84 15.56 -33.55 -4.26
C PHE A 84 15.25 -32.55 -3.13
N TYR A 85 14.27 -31.66 -3.34
CA TYR A 85 13.82 -30.70 -2.35
C TYR A 85 13.25 -31.39 -1.10
N ILE A 86 12.39 -32.39 -1.29
CA ILE A 86 11.78 -33.15 -0.20
C ILE A 86 12.84 -33.85 0.66
N ASN A 87 13.82 -34.50 0.03
CA ASN A 87 14.91 -35.17 0.74
C ASN A 87 15.71 -34.19 1.58
N LEU A 88 16.05 -33.02 1.03
CA LEU A 88 16.75 -31.98 1.78
C LEU A 88 15.90 -31.44 2.95
N ALA A 89 14.59 -31.27 2.77
CA ALA A 89 13.69 -30.83 3.84
C ALA A 89 13.61 -31.85 5.00
N LEU A 90 13.59 -33.15 4.68
CA LEU A 90 13.67 -34.22 5.68
C LEU A 90 15.03 -34.26 6.39
N GLN A 91 16.13 -34.03 5.66
CA GLN A 91 17.46 -33.89 6.25
C GLN A 91 17.53 -32.70 7.22
N LYS A 92 16.96 -31.55 6.87
CA LYS A 92 16.82 -30.41 7.79
C LYS A 92 16.15 -30.84 9.09
N GLN A 93 15.01 -31.52 9.03
CA GLN A 93 14.29 -31.97 10.23
C GLN A 93 15.17 -32.87 11.10
N ARG A 94 15.89 -33.82 10.50
CA ARG A 94 16.81 -34.72 11.19
C ARG A 94 17.98 -33.97 11.85
N VAL A 95 18.62 -33.05 11.13
CA VAL A 95 19.73 -32.24 11.65
C VAL A 95 19.27 -31.40 12.84
N LEU A 96 18.11 -30.75 12.74
CA LEU A 96 17.59 -29.92 13.83
C LEU A 96 17.19 -30.75 15.05
N TYR A 97 16.57 -31.92 14.84
CA TYR A 97 16.29 -32.87 15.91
C TYR A 97 17.56 -33.34 16.62
N ASN A 98 18.62 -33.67 15.87
CA ASN A 98 19.91 -34.07 16.46
C ASN A 98 20.59 -32.89 17.18
N SER A 99 20.42 -31.66 16.68
CA SER A 99 20.98 -30.44 17.27
C SER A 99 20.28 -30.06 18.58
N TYR A 100 18.98 -30.34 18.67
CA TYR A 100 18.13 -29.96 19.79
C TYR A 100 18.64 -30.53 21.14
N GLY A 101 19.10 -31.78 21.17
CA GLY A 101 19.65 -32.39 22.39
C GLY A 101 20.88 -31.67 22.92
N PHE A 102 21.73 -31.16 22.02
CA PHE A 102 22.86 -30.32 22.40
C PHE A 102 22.42 -28.95 22.93
N ILE A 103 21.44 -28.32 22.25
CA ILE A 103 20.93 -27.00 22.62
C ILE A 103 20.30 -26.99 24.03
N LEU A 104 19.72 -28.10 24.48
CA LEU A 104 19.18 -28.19 25.83
C LEU A 104 20.18 -28.56 26.92
N THR A 105 21.28 -29.23 26.57
CA THR A 105 22.25 -29.75 27.56
C THR A 105 23.39 -28.78 27.87
N GLU A 106 23.63 -27.80 27.02
CA GLU A 106 24.63 -26.76 27.23
C GLU A 106 24.06 -25.51 27.92
N THR A 107 24.94 -24.59 28.33
CA THR A 107 24.51 -23.34 28.95
C THR A 107 23.87 -22.40 27.92
N LEU A 108 22.65 -21.91 28.23
CA LEU A 108 21.92 -20.98 27.38
C LEU A 108 22.75 -19.74 27.00
N GLU A 109 23.59 -19.24 27.91
CA GLU A 109 24.48 -18.09 27.65
C GLU A 109 25.46 -18.32 26.50
N LYS A 110 26.02 -19.53 26.39
CA LYS A 110 26.99 -19.89 25.35
C LYS A 110 26.29 -20.20 24.03
N ILE A 111 25.23 -21.00 24.08
CA ILE A 111 24.48 -21.42 22.88
C ILE A 111 23.82 -20.24 22.21
N CYS A 112 23.22 -19.32 22.98
CA CYS A 112 22.35 -18.31 22.44
C CYS A 112 23.09 -17.16 21.73
N GLN A 113 24.43 -17.15 21.69
CA GLN A 113 25.20 -16.20 20.90
C GLN A 113 24.93 -16.38 19.39
N GLY A 114 24.90 -17.63 18.91
CA GLY A 114 24.61 -17.94 17.50
C GLY A 114 23.19 -17.53 17.08
N PRO A 115 22.14 -18.00 17.78
CA PRO A 115 20.76 -17.57 17.58
C PRO A 115 20.58 -16.06 17.69
N ASN A 116 21.22 -15.38 18.66
CA ASN A 116 21.18 -13.91 18.75
C ASN A 116 21.67 -13.24 17.46
N LEU A 117 22.79 -13.69 16.90
CA LEU A 117 23.33 -13.14 15.65
C LEU A 117 22.45 -13.48 14.44
N ALA A 118 21.83 -14.66 14.43
CA ALA A 118 20.89 -15.05 13.38
C ALA A 118 19.63 -14.18 13.42
N VAL A 119 19.05 -13.97 14.61
CA VAL A 119 17.90 -13.08 14.82
C VAL A 119 18.25 -11.64 14.45
N LYS A 120 19.43 -11.14 14.85
CA LYS A 120 19.89 -9.82 14.45
C LYS A 120 20.05 -9.67 12.93
N SER A 121 20.40 -10.75 12.25
CA SER A 121 20.51 -10.76 10.78
C SER A 121 19.12 -10.77 10.12
N ALA A 122 18.19 -11.54 10.68
CA ALA A 122 16.82 -11.66 10.16
C ALA A 122 15.93 -10.46 10.51
N LEU A 123 16.18 -9.78 11.64
CA LEU A 123 15.37 -8.69 12.18
C LEU A 123 16.27 -7.47 12.44
N PRO A 124 16.42 -6.55 11.47
CA PRO A 124 17.32 -5.39 11.59
C PRO A 124 16.98 -4.44 12.75
N PHE A 125 15.71 -4.43 13.19
CA PHE A 125 15.20 -3.62 14.30
C PHE A 125 15.44 -4.25 15.68
N TYR A 126 15.96 -5.48 15.72
CA TYR A 126 16.27 -6.20 16.95
C TYR A 126 17.40 -5.51 17.71
N ASN A 127 17.12 -5.05 18.92
CA ASN A 127 18.12 -4.54 19.85
C ASN A 127 18.58 -5.66 20.78
N GLU A 128 19.90 -5.73 21.00
CA GLU A 128 20.52 -6.70 21.91
C GLU A 128 20.13 -6.39 23.36
N GLY A 129 19.07 -7.02 23.86
CA GLY A 129 18.73 -6.95 25.28
C GLY A 129 17.76 -8.04 25.67
N GLY A 130 17.92 -8.59 26.89
CA GLY A 130 17.19 -9.76 27.38
C GLY A 130 17.99 -11.07 27.29
N VAL A 131 17.64 -12.03 28.13
CA VAL A 131 18.25 -13.37 28.19
C VAL A 131 17.28 -14.36 27.56
N TRP A 132 17.77 -15.24 26.69
CA TRP A 132 16.97 -16.34 26.16
C TRP A 132 16.61 -17.32 27.28
N LYS A 133 15.36 -17.76 27.28
CA LYS A 133 14.85 -18.74 28.23
C LYS A 133 14.03 -19.76 27.49
N LEU A 134 13.85 -20.95 28.08
CA LEU A 134 12.83 -21.88 27.62
C LEU A 134 11.46 -21.26 27.87
N LEU A 135 10.54 -21.43 26.92
CA LEU A 135 9.17 -20.89 27.02
C LEU A 135 8.44 -21.48 28.24
N SER A 136 8.52 -22.79 28.41
CA SER A 136 8.02 -23.52 29.59
C SER A 136 8.69 -24.89 29.72
N ASP A 137 8.45 -25.59 30.83
CA ASP A 137 8.94 -26.96 31.04
C ASP A 137 8.30 -27.98 30.08
N ILE A 138 7.14 -27.65 29.50
CA ILE A 138 6.41 -28.49 28.55
C ILE A 138 6.80 -28.12 27.10
N GLU A 139 6.97 -26.82 26.84
CA GLU A 139 7.35 -26.26 25.54
C GLU A 139 8.84 -25.92 25.50
N TYR A 140 9.67 -26.81 26.03
CA TYR A 140 11.12 -26.67 26.09
C TYR A 140 11.78 -26.53 24.71
N HIS A 141 11.06 -26.85 23.63
CA HIS A 141 11.54 -26.71 22.25
C HIS A 141 11.40 -25.29 21.71
N TRP A 142 10.84 -24.37 22.49
CA TRP A 142 10.79 -22.95 22.20
C TRP A 142 11.75 -22.18 23.11
N LEU A 143 12.66 -21.43 22.50
CA LEU A 143 13.44 -20.41 23.17
C LEU A 143 12.71 -19.08 23.02
N GLU A 144 12.45 -18.37 24.12
CA GLU A 144 11.84 -17.05 24.13
C GLU A 144 12.80 -15.98 24.65
N LYS A 145 12.72 -14.79 24.04
CA LYS A 145 13.36 -13.57 24.51
C LYS A 145 12.46 -12.36 24.25
N LYS A 146 12.31 -11.50 25.25
CA LYS A 146 11.55 -10.24 25.10
C LYS A 146 12.45 -9.10 24.64
N THR A 147 12.02 -8.33 23.64
CA THR A 147 12.76 -7.14 23.19
C THR A 147 12.71 -6.03 24.24
N VAL A 148 13.75 -5.20 24.29
CA VAL A 148 13.75 -4.03 25.18
C VAL A 148 12.85 -2.94 24.58
N PRO A 149 11.90 -2.37 25.36
CA PRO A 149 11.09 -1.25 24.92
C PRO A 149 11.98 -0.08 24.47
N ARG A 150 11.70 0.51 23.31
CA ARG A 150 12.40 1.70 22.82
C ARG A 150 11.40 2.68 22.20
N ASN A 151 11.55 3.96 22.52
CA ASN A 151 10.74 5.06 21.96
C ASN A 151 9.22 4.85 22.10
N GLY A 152 8.76 4.36 23.25
CA GLY A 152 7.33 4.12 23.51
C GLY A 152 6.74 2.86 22.86
N LYS A 153 7.54 2.06 22.13
CA LYS A 153 7.10 0.77 21.56
C LYS A 153 7.04 -0.33 22.62
N VAL A 154 6.06 -1.22 22.47
CA VAL A 154 5.82 -2.34 23.38
C VAL A 154 6.93 -3.40 23.24
N SER A 155 7.29 -4.04 24.36
CA SER A 155 8.19 -5.21 24.35
C SER A 155 7.49 -6.38 23.67
N LEU A 156 8.08 -6.90 22.59
CA LEU A 156 7.55 -8.02 21.82
C LEU A 156 8.36 -9.29 22.13
N PRO A 157 7.71 -10.45 22.35
CA PRO A 157 8.42 -11.70 22.50
C PRO A 157 8.94 -12.17 21.14
N ILE A 158 10.20 -12.60 21.10
CA ILE A 158 10.84 -13.29 19.99
C ILE A 158 11.02 -14.74 20.41
N GLN A 159 10.55 -15.65 19.59
CA GLN A 159 10.54 -17.08 19.88
C GLN A 159 11.27 -17.84 18.76
N ILE A 160 12.11 -18.80 19.12
CA ILE A 160 12.77 -19.70 18.18
C ILE A 160 12.40 -21.14 18.56
N ASN A 161 11.85 -21.87 17.61
CA ASN A 161 11.67 -23.30 17.75
C ASN A 161 12.97 -24.01 17.36
N ILE A 162 13.60 -24.68 18.32
CA ILE A 162 14.90 -25.34 18.09
C ILE A 162 14.77 -26.71 17.42
N LEU A 163 13.55 -27.26 17.29
CA LEU A 163 13.27 -28.48 16.53
C LEU A 163 12.93 -28.20 15.06
N THR A 164 12.21 -27.11 14.78
CA THR A 164 11.76 -26.77 13.41
C THR A 164 12.62 -25.68 12.75
N GLY A 165 13.36 -24.92 13.57
CA GLY A 165 14.14 -23.75 13.16
C GLY A 165 13.28 -22.54 12.83
N GLU A 166 12.03 -22.51 13.29
CA GLU A 166 11.09 -21.40 13.08
C GLU A 166 11.41 -20.23 14.01
N LEU A 167 11.46 -19.04 13.43
CA LEU A 167 11.51 -17.77 14.14
C LEU A 167 10.11 -17.16 14.16
N LEU A 168 9.65 -16.73 15.32
CA LEU A 168 8.41 -15.98 15.50
C LEU A 168 8.69 -14.68 16.25
N VAL A 169 7.93 -13.65 15.91
CA VAL A 169 7.80 -12.42 16.68
C VAL A 169 6.34 -12.34 17.10
N ASN A 170 6.06 -12.16 18.38
CA ASN A 170 4.69 -12.13 18.92
C ASN A 170 3.80 -13.30 18.44
N GLY A 171 4.36 -14.51 18.37
CA GLY A 171 3.67 -15.71 17.90
C GLY A 171 3.45 -15.82 16.39
N LEU A 172 3.94 -14.87 15.58
CA LEU A 172 3.79 -14.88 14.12
C LEU A 172 5.15 -14.90 13.41
N PRO A 173 5.26 -15.59 12.27
CA PRO A 173 6.50 -15.62 11.49
C PRO A 173 6.82 -14.23 10.93
N PRO A 174 8.07 -13.73 11.06
CA PRO A 174 8.53 -12.53 10.37
C PRO A 174 8.59 -12.85 8.87
N SER A 175 7.50 -12.56 8.17
CA SER A 175 7.24 -13.12 6.85
C SER A 175 6.74 -12.04 5.90
N ARG A 176 6.46 -12.46 4.67
CA ARG A 176 5.76 -11.66 3.66
C ARG A 176 4.32 -11.42 4.11
N LEU A 177 3.70 -10.34 3.64
CA LEU A 177 2.26 -10.16 3.83
C LEU A 177 1.49 -11.36 3.22
N PRO A 178 0.43 -11.84 3.87
CA PRO A 178 -0.41 -12.88 3.29
C PRO A 178 -0.95 -12.45 1.92
N THR A 179 -1.13 -13.40 1.00
CA THR A 179 -1.59 -13.14 -0.38
C THR A 179 -2.86 -12.28 -0.45
N LEU A 180 -3.79 -12.44 0.50
CA LEU A 180 -5.00 -11.61 0.60
C LEU A 180 -4.70 -10.10 0.66
N TYR A 181 -3.61 -9.69 1.30
CA TYR A 181 -3.20 -8.28 1.38
C TYR A 181 -2.56 -7.83 0.07
N GLU A 182 -1.67 -8.64 -0.49
CA GLU A 182 -0.89 -8.29 -1.67
C GLU A 182 -1.71 -8.27 -2.97
N GLU A 183 -2.75 -9.10 -3.03
CA GLU A 183 -3.69 -9.13 -4.14
C GLU A 183 -4.77 -8.04 -4.03
N HIS A 184 -4.91 -7.40 -2.86
CA HIS A 184 -5.89 -6.35 -2.67
C HIS A 184 -5.63 -5.19 -3.66
N PRO A 185 -6.64 -4.68 -4.38
CA PRO A 185 -6.46 -3.68 -5.44
C PRO A 185 -5.71 -2.43 -4.97
N VAL A 186 -6.05 -1.94 -3.77
CA VAL A 186 -5.40 -0.76 -3.18
C VAL A 186 -3.93 -1.03 -2.81
N PHE A 187 -3.59 -2.25 -2.42
CA PHE A 187 -2.19 -2.60 -2.17
C PHE A 187 -1.39 -2.54 -3.47
N ARG A 188 -1.92 -3.15 -4.54
CA ARG A 188 -1.29 -3.13 -5.87
C ARG A 188 -1.17 -1.73 -6.45
N GLU A 189 -2.13 -0.85 -6.20
CA GLU A 189 -2.04 0.54 -6.63
C GLU A 189 -0.92 1.30 -5.92
N LEU A 190 -0.76 1.09 -4.61
CA LEU A 190 0.19 1.82 -3.78
C LEU A 190 1.62 1.30 -3.86
N PHE A 191 1.78 -0.02 -3.89
CA PHE A 191 3.07 -0.71 -3.80
C PHE A 191 3.40 -1.49 -5.06
N GLY A 192 2.48 -1.60 -6.02
CA GLY A 192 2.70 -2.36 -7.25
C GLY A 192 2.93 -3.85 -6.95
N ARG A 193 4.12 -4.32 -7.28
CA ARG A 193 4.62 -5.67 -7.01
C ARG A 193 5.77 -5.68 -6.00
N GLU A 194 5.94 -4.58 -5.26
CA GLU A 194 6.99 -4.47 -4.25
C GLU A 194 6.70 -5.44 -3.10
N LEU A 195 7.75 -6.17 -2.68
CA LEU A 195 7.65 -7.13 -1.59
C LEU A 195 7.91 -6.43 -0.28
N ILE A 196 6.88 -6.40 0.56
CA ILE A 196 6.97 -5.80 1.88
C ILE A 196 7.20 -6.90 2.90
N GLU A 197 8.44 -6.97 3.39
CA GLU A 197 8.78 -7.77 4.58
C GLU A 197 8.09 -7.17 5.80
N VAL A 198 7.35 -8.02 6.54
CA VAL A 198 6.57 -7.59 7.71
C VAL A 198 6.89 -8.38 8.98
N MET A 199 6.64 -7.71 10.10
CA MET A 199 6.63 -8.24 11.46
C MET A 199 5.23 -8.00 12.06
N PRO A 200 4.88 -8.54 13.23
CA PRO A 200 3.65 -8.18 13.93
C PRO A 200 3.58 -6.68 14.24
N SER A 201 2.40 -6.09 14.13
CA SER A 201 2.16 -4.70 14.49
C SER A 201 1.73 -4.51 15.94
N ASP A 202 2.10 -3.36 16.50
CA ASP A 202 1.58 -2.81 17.74
C ASP A 202 0.56 -1.67 17.51
N ILE A 203 0.22 -1.36 16.24
CA ILE A 203 -0.72 -0.29 15.88
C ILE A 203 -2.16 -0.84 15.88
N PRO A 204 -3.10 -0.21 16.61
CA PRO A 204 -4.50 -0.64 16.63
C PRO A 204 -5.12 -0.72 15.24
N GLY A 205 -5.87 -1.80 14.98
CA GLY A 205 -6.50 -2.06 13.68
C GLY A 205 -5.54 -2.65 12.64
N THR A 206 -4.30 -2.96 13.00
CA THR A 206 -3.32 -3.59 12.12
C THR A 206 -2.71 -4.83 12.77
N ILE A 207 -2.25 -5.76 11.93
CA ILE A 207 -1.68 -7.04 12.34
C ILE A 207 -0.20 -7.10 11.96
N PHE A 208 0.19 -6.42 10.88
CA PHE A 208 1.54 -6.45 10.33
C PHE A 208 2.16 -5.05 10.28
N SER A 209 3.47 -4.94 10.46
CA SER A 209 4.27 -3.72 10.33
C SER A 209 5.47 -4.00 9.42
N SER A 210 5.83 -3.06 8.55
CA SER A 210 6.98 -3.18 7.66
C SER A 210 8.29 -3.21 8.44
N MET A 211 9.22 -4.06 8.02
CA MET A 211 10.54 -4.19 8.67
C MET A 211 11.48 -3.02 8.40
N LYS A 212 11.31 -2.39 7.24
CA LYS A 212 12.07 -1.23 6.78
C LYS A 212 11.13 -0.14 6.28
N SER A 213 11.69 1.03 6.02
CA SER A 213 10.97 2.10 5.38
C SER A 213 10.89 1.88 3.87
N TYR A 214 9.74 2.20 3.29
CA TYR A 214 9.46 2.21 1.86
C TYR A 214 8.89 3.58 1.51
N HIS A 215 9.35 4.18 0.42
CA HIS A 215 8.97 5.56 0.04
C HIS A 215 9.13 6.61 1.16
N GLY A 216 10.05 6.38 2.11
CA GLY A 216 10.24 7.26 3.27
C GLY A 216 9.33 7.00 4.47
N TYR A 217 8.42 6.02 4.40
CA TYR A 217 7.45 5.68 5.45
C TYR A 217 7.66 4.25 5.98
N ASN A 218 7.37 4.03 7.26
CA ASN A 218 7.12 2.69 7.79
C ASN A 218 5.61 2.42 7.76
N PHE A 219 5.22 1.23 7.33
CA PHE A 219 3.82 0.88 7.11
C PHE A 219 3.32 -0.10 8.16
N ALA A 220 2.05 -0.01 8.53
CA ALA A 220 1.33 -1.06 9.22
C ALA A 220 0.06 -1.42 8.45
N PHE A 221 -0.24 -2.71 8.40
CA PHE A 221 -1.26 -3.33 7.57
C PHE A 221 -2.26 -4.09 8.43
N GLY A 222 -3.54 -3.85 8.19
CA GLY A 222 -4.66 -4.59 8.75
C GLY A 222 -5.67 -4.94 7.67
N MET A 223 -6.61 -5.79 8.02
CA MET A 223 -7.79 -6.07 7.19
C MET A 223 -9.00 -5.87 8.09
N ASP A 224 -9.99 -5.10 7.63
CA ASP A 224 -11.28 -5.05 8.31
C ASP A 224 -12.17 -6.22 7.86
N ASP A 225 -13.13 -6.58 8.71
CA ASP A 225 -14.09 -7.65 8.43
C ASP A 225 -15.31 -7.15 7.62
N SER A 226 -15.17 -6.07 6.85
CA SER A 226 -16.25 -5.60 5.98
C SER A 226 -16.40 -6.51 4.76
N GLU A 227 -17.53 -6.42 4.06
CA GLU A 227 -17.75 -7.16 2.81
C GLU A 227 -17.88 -6.18 1.63
N PRO A 228 -16.92 -6.18 0.67
CA PRO A 228 -15.66 -6.95 0.67
C PRO A 228 -14.65 -6.45 1.72
N PRO A 229 -13.68 -7.29 2.15
CA PRO A 229 -12.68 -6.93 3.15
C PRO A 229 -11.89 -5.69 2.74
N GLN A 230 -11.77 -4.73 3.64
CA GLN A 230 -11.06 -3.48 3.37
C GLN A 230 -9.66 -3.52 3.96
N LEU A 231 -8.68 -3.28 3.11
CA LEU A 231 -7.30 -3.08 3.55
C LEU A 231 -7.17 -1.81 4.39
N VAL A 232 -6.57 -1.95 5.58
CA VAL A 232 -6.18 -0.85 6.47
C VAL A 232 -4.68 -0.63 6.31
N ILE A 233 -4.27 0.60 5.99
CA ILE A 233 -2.84 0.98 5.91
C ILE A 233 -2.62 2.22 6.78
N VAL A 234 -1.63 2.12 7.65
CA VAL A 234 -1.11 3.24 8.45
C VAL A 234 0.33 3.49 8.02
N ALA A 235 0.64 4.69 7.52
CA ALA A 235 1.99 5.10 7.17
C ALA A 235 2.55 6.03 8.26
N SER A 236 3.81 5.86 8.64
CA SER A 236 4.46 6.64 9.70
C SER A 236 5.86 7.11 9.29
N ALA A 237 6.15 8.40 9.44
CA ALA A 237 7.45 9.00 9.15
C ALA A 237 7.70 10.25 10.00
N ASN A 238 8.84 10.33 10.71
CA ASN A 238 9.33 11.55 11.37
C ASN A 238 8.30 12.37 12.20
N ASP A 239 7.32 11.73 12.82
CA ASP A 239 6.17 12.33 13.57
C ASP A 239 4.89 12.59 12.75
N GLU A 240 4.87 12.31 11.45
CA GLU A 240 3.66 12.21 10.64
C GLU A 240 3.08 10.79 10.72
N ILE A 241 1.77 10.69 10.95
CA ILE A 241 1.02 9.43 10.87
C ILE A 241 -0.16 9.64 9.92
N LEU A 242 -0.20 8.83 8.87
CA LEU A 242 -1.20 8.88 7.82
C LEU A 242 -2.03 7.59 7.84
N ASP A 243 -3.36 7.73 7.96
CA ASP A 243 -4.30 6.63 7.77
C ASP A 243 -4.83 6.67 6.34
N LEU A 244 -4.81 5.53 5.67
CA LEU A 244 -5.47 5.40 4.37
C LEU A 244 -6.99 5.50 4.56
N ILE A 245 -7.62 6.41 3.82
CA ILE A 245 -9.08 6.53 3.79
C ILE A 245 -9.63 5.72 2.61
N PRO A 246 -10.50 4.71 2.87
CA PRO A 246 -11.17 3.97 1.81
C PRO A 246 -12.04 4.83 0.91
N ARG A 247 -11.90 4.66 -0.41
CA ARG A 247 -12.71 5.35 -1.44
C ARG A 247 -14.22 5.25 -1.19
N ARG A 248 -14.67 4.10 -0.69
CA ARG A 248 -16.09 3.85 -0.36
C ARG A 248 -16.71 4.88 0.59
N ILE A 249 -15.90 5.47 1.48
CA ILE A 249 -16.36 6.50 2.42
C ILE A 249 -16.62 7.83 1.71
N LEU A 250 -15.89 8.10 0.63
CA LEU A 250 -15.97 9.32 -0.15
C LEU A 250 -16.98 9.23 -1.32
N ASN A 251 -17.38 8.01 -1.68
CA ASN A 251 -18.39 7.77 -2.71
C ASN A 251 -19.66 8.60 -2.48
N ASN A 252 -20.23 9.08 -3.57
CA ASN A 252 -21.42 9.94 -3.61
C ASN A 252 -21.25 11.34 -2.98
N ASN A 253 -20.14 11.64 -2.30
CA ASN A 253 -19.90 12.96 -1.71
C ASN A 253 -18.95 13.83 -2.54
N LEU A 254 -18.18 13.23 -3.45
CA LEU A 254 -17.22 13.92 -4.29
C LEU A 254 -17.35 13.47 -5.76
N PRO A 255 -16.89 14.30 -6.73
CA PRO A 255 -16.81 13.86 -8.12
C PRO A 255 -15.89 12.65 -8.27
N ALA A 256 -16.19 11.76 -9.22
CA ALA A 256 -15.50 10.50 -9.44
C ALA A 256 -14.00 10.67 -9.63
N SER A 257 -13.55 11.70 -10.35
CA SER A 257 -12.11 11.94 -10.55
C SER A 257 -11.36 12.21 -9.23
N PHE A 258 -12.02 12.84 -8.25
CA PHE A 258 -11.41 13.11 -6.94
C PHE A 258 -11.33 11.86 -6.06
N ILE A 259 -12.03 10.79 -6.45
CA ILE A 259 -12.03 9.49 -5.78
C ILE A 259 -11.07 8.52 -6.50
N ASP A 260 -11.12 8.48 -7.83
CA ASP A 260 -10.40 7.49 -8.63
C ASP A 260 -8.96 7.89 -8.96
N ASP A 261 -8.69 9.19 -9.19
CA ASP A 261 -7.36 9.67 -9.57
C ASP A 261 -6.46 9.99 -8.38
N TYR A 262 -6.99 9.85 -7.15
CA TYR A 262 -6.33 10.23 -5.91
C TYR A 262 -6.31 9.10 -4.88
N VAL A 263 -5.26 9.10 -4.08
CA VAL A 263 -5.14 8.37 -2.82
C VAL A 263 -5.37 9.36 -1.68
N HIS A 264 -6.20 8.95 -0.72
CA HIS A 264 -6.67 9.79 0.37
C HIS A 264 -5.98 9.43 1.67
N TRP A 265 -5.14 10.33 2.16
CA TRP A 265 -4.39 10.14 3.40
C TRP A 265 -4.92 11.06 4.50
N TYR A 266 -5.45 10.50 5.57
CA TYR A 266 -5.80 11.26 6.76
C TYR A 266 -4.57 11.44 7.64
N ASN A 267 -4.13 12.68 7.80
CA ASN A 267 -3.00 13.01 8.65
C ASN A 267 -3.50 13.26 10.09
N ARG A 268 -3.10 12.39 11.02
CA ARG A 268 -3.56 12.42 12.42
C ARG A 268 -3.16 13.69 13.17
N GLN A 269 -2.04 14.30 12.80
CA GLN A 269 -1.50 15.51 13.46
C GLN A 269 -2.26 16.77 13.04
N SER A 270 -2.53 16.91 11.73
CA SER A 270 -3.24 18.07 11.18
C SER A 270 -4.76 17.93 11.24
N GLY A 271 -5.28 16.70 11.36
CA GLY A 271 -6.72 16.41 11.31
C GLY A 271 -7.33 16.61 9.92
N MET A 272 -6.53 16.49 8.85
CA MET A 272 -6.94 16.77 7.48
C MET A 272 -6.75 15.54 6.59
N VAL A 273 -7.61 15.38 5.59
CA VAL A 273 -7.40 14.39 4.52
C VAL A 273 -6.72 15.07 3.35
N GLU A 274 -5.53 14.62 2.99
CA GLU A 274 -4.81 15.06 1.80
C GLU A 274 -5.10 14.15 0.62
N PHE A 275 -5.51 14.76 -0.49
CA PHE A 275 -5.75 14.08 -1.75
C PHE A 275 -4.46 14.11 -2.56
N ARG A 276 -3.71 13.01 -2.52
CA ARG A 276 -2.45 12.85 -3.27
C ARG A 276 -2.74 12.16 -4.60
N PRO A 277 -2.28 12.67 -5.75
CA PRO A 277 -2.49 11.99 -7.03
C PRO A 277 -1.97 10.56 -6.98
N ALA A 278 -2.70 9.60 -7.58
CA ALA A 278 -2.33 8.17 -7.50
C ALA A 278 -0.89 7.88 -7.96
N LYS A 279 -0.43 8.59 -9.01
CA LYS A 279 0.95 8.48 -9.54
C LYS A 279 2.04 8.98 -8.58
N SER A 280 1.67 9.78 -7.58
CA SER A 280 2.55 10.36 -6.59
C SER A 280 1.93 10.24 -5.20
N ALA A 281 1.37 9.07 -4.88
CA ALA A 281 0.60 8.79 -3.66
C ALA A 281 1.39 9.04 -2.37
N TRP A 282 2.72 9.09 -2.45
CA TRP A 282 3.63 9.28 -1.31
C TRP A 282 4.16 10.71 -1.18
N CYS A 283 3.91 11.58 -2.16
CA CYS A 283 4.44 12.94 -2.17
C CYS A 283 3.38 13.95 -1.72
N SER A 284 3.61 14.58 -0.57
CA SER A 284 2.83 15.76 -0.17
C SER A 284 3.24 16.97 -1.02
N SER A 285 2.27 17.85 -1.32
CA SER A 285 2.47 19.05 -2.12
C SER A 285 1.42 20.10 -1.76
N ASP A 286 1.80 21.38 -1.77
CA ASP A 286 0.87 22.51 -1.62
C ASP A 286 -0.19 22.58 -2.73
N SER A 287 0.03 21.86 -3.83
CA SER A 287 -0.92 21.74 -4.93
C SER A 287 -2.02 20.70 -4.70
N ASN A 288 -1.82 19.79 -3.72
CA ASN A 288 -2.78 18.76 -3.36
C ASN A 288 -4.04 19.40 -2.74
N TRP A 289 -5.15 18.67 -2.79
CA TRP A 289 -6.40 19.15 -2.20
C TRP A 289 -6.50 18.70 -0.75
N PRO A 290 -6.55 19.62 0.23
CA PRO A 290 -6.82 19.25 1.61
C PRO A 290 -8.33 19.33 1.89
N LEU A 291 -8.85 18.28 2.51
CA LEU A 291 -10.19 18.21 3.08
C LEU A 291 -10.08 18.46 4.59
N ARG A 292 -10.72 19.53 5.05
CA ARG A 292 -10.64 19.97 6.45
C ARG A 292 -12.02 19.97 7.08
N ASP A 293 -12.10 19.53 8.34
CA ASP A 293 -13.30 19.71 9.14
C ASP A 293 -13.36 21.15 9.68
N THR A 294 -14.46 21.86 9.41
CA THR A 294 -14.72 23.21 9.96
C THR A 294 -15.63 23.17 11.20
N GLY A 295 -15.91 21.99 11.75
CA GLY A 295 -16.82 21.73 12.87
C GLY A 295 -18.30 21.65 12.45
N SER A 296 -18.65 22.25 11.31
CA SER A 296 -19.99 22.20 10.72
C SER A 296 -20.06 21.34 9.45
N ALA A 297 -18.94 21.21 8.72
CA ALA A 297 -18.84 20.44 7.50
C ALA A 297 -17.38 20.13 7.15
N TRP A 298 -17.18 19.09 6.34
CA TRP A 298 -15.91 18.86 5.67
C TRP A 298 -15.82 19.69 4.39
N VAL A 299 -14.74 20.46 4.24
CA VAL A 299 -14.55 21.40 3.13
C VAL A 299 -13.25 21.09 2.39
N LEU A 300 -13.36 20.84 1.08
CA LEU A 300 -12.21 20.61 0.20
C LEU A 300 -11.76 21.93 -0.42
N LYS A 301 -10.66 22.49 0.09
CA LYS A 301 -10.21 23.85 -0.26
C LYS A 301 -8.70 23.93 -0.36
N ARG A 302 -8.21 24.41 -1.50
CA ARG A 302 -6.80 24.76 -1.73
C ARG A 302 -6.61 26.28 -1.79
N PRO A 303 -5.38 26.81 -1.79
CA PRO A 303 -5.15 28.24 -1.93
C PRO A 303 -5.91 28.81 -3.15
N GLY A 304 -6.77 29.80 -2.90
CA GLY A 304 -7.58 30.46 -3.93
C GLY A 304 -8.80 29.70 -4.47
N GLN A 305 -9.00 28.41 -4.14
CA GLN A 305 -10.07 27.60 -4.75
C GLN A 305 -10.77 26.66 -3.77
N THR A 306 -12.09 26.51 -3.92
CA THR A 306 -12.92 25.63 -3.09
C THR A 306 -13.76 24.73 -4.00
N LEU A 307 -13.69 23.42 -3.81
CA LEU A 307 -14.57 22.49 -4.52
C LEU A 307 -15.96 22.55 -3.89
N ILE A 308 -16.99 22.67 -4.72
CA ILE A 308 -18.37 22.60 -4.29
C ILE A 308 -18.87 21.18 -4.54
N CYS A 309 -19.41 20.57 -3.48
CA CYS A 309 -19.99 19.24 -3.54
C CYS A 309 -21.14 19.18 -4.58
N PRO A 310 -21.10 18.23 -5.54
CA PRO A 310 -22.09 18.14 -6.62
C PRO A 310 -23.51 17.82 -6.12
N THR A 311 -23.65 17.24 -4.92
CA THR A 311 -24.95 16.79 -4.39
C THR A 311 -25.81 17.90 -3.79
N SER A 312 -25.27 19.11 -3.63
CA SER A 312 -26.01 20.28 -3.10
C SER A 312 -27.21 20.64 -3.98
N SER A 313 -28.35 21.01 -3.38
CA SER A 313 -29.58 21.39 -4.10
C SER A 313 -29.39 22.58 -5.05
N THR A 314 -28.54 23.54 -4.67
CA THR A 314 -28.15 24.67 -5.50
C THR A 314 -27.38 24.22 -6.73
N ILE A 315 -26.47 23.25 -6.57
CA ILE A 315 -25.70 22.70 -7.67
C ILE A 315 -26.58 21.87 -8.60
N LYS A 316 -27.51 21.07 -8.06
CA LYS A 316 -28.47 20.32 -8.89
C LYS A 316 -29.22 21.23 -9.87
N ARG A 317 -29.56 22.46 -9.46
CA ARG A 317 -30.16 23.48 -10.33
C ARG A 317 -29.19 24.01 -11.39
N ILE A 318 -27.95 24.32 -11.01
CA ILE A 318 -26.91 24.79 -11.96
C ILE A 318 -26.57 23.70 -12.98
N CYS A 319 -26.52 22.44 -12.54
CA CYS A 319 -26.24 21.29 -13.37
C CYS A 319 -27.41 20.88 -14.29
N GLN A 320 -28.61 21.45 -14.17
CA GLN A 320 -29.73 21.11 -15.08
C GLN A 320 -29.37 21.30 -16.56
N ASN A 321 -28.58 22.34 -16.87
CA ASN A 321 -28.12 22.61 -18.23
C ASN A 321 -27.06 21.60 -18.72
N PRO A 322 -25.91 21.41 -18.01
CA PRO A 322 -24.87 20.47 -18.43
C PRO A 322 -25.20 18.98 -18.22
N ARG A 323 -26.23 18.62 -17.44
CA ARG A 323 -26.68 17.21 -17.26
C ARG A 323 -27.04 16.50 -18.56
N SER A 324 -27.39 17.25 -19.61
CA SER A 324 -27.61 16.71 -20.95
C SER A 324 -26.33 16.19 -21.60
N LEU A 325 -25.16 16.63 -21.13
CA LEU A 325 -23.85 16.33 -21.70
C LEU A 325 -23.07 15.33 -20.86
N GLU A 326 -23.18 15.41 -19.54
CA GLU A 326 -22.38 14.62 -18.61
C GLU A 326 -23.15 14.29 -17.33
N GLU A 327 -22.81 13.15 -16.72
CA GLU A 327 -23.38 12.71 -15.45
C GLU A 327 -22.82 13.56 -14.29
N GLU A 328 -23.66 13.87 -13.29
CA GLU A 328 -23.33 14.77 -12.17
C GLU A 328 -22.05 14.40 -11.41
N THR A 329 -21.76 13.10 -11.33
CA THR A 329 -20.58 12.52 -10.67
C THR A 329 -19.28 12.89 -11.39
N TYR A 330 -19.31 13.28 -12.67
CA TYR A 330 -18.14 13.70 -13.44
C TYR A 330 -18.06 15.22 -13.64
N ILE A 331 -18.99 16.00 -13.10
CA ILE A 331 -18.97 17.46 -13.20
C ILE A 331 -18.18 18.05 -12.03
N HIS A 332 -17.16 18.87 -12.33
CA HIS A 332 -16.38 19.57 -11.33
C HIS A 332 -16.85 21.00 -11.18
N ILE A 333 -17.16 21.42 -9.96
CA ILE A 333 -17.53 22.81 -9.69
C ILE A 333 -16.58 23.40 -8.67
N ILE A 334 -15.74 24.33 -9.13
CA ILE A 334 -14.71 24.97 -8.32
C ILE A 334 -15.02 26.45 -8.22
N ARG A 335 -15.20 26.93 -6.99
CA ARG A 335 -15.33 28.36 -6.69
C ARG A 335 -13.95 28.98 -6.54
N ASP A 336 -13.72 30.05 -7.29
CA ASP A 336 -12.59 30.95 -7.07
C ASP A 336 -12.88 31.82 -5.83
N ASN A 337 -11.98 31.82 -4.86
CA ASN A 337 -12.21 32.52 -3.58
C ASN A 337 -11.94 34.03 -3.68
N THR A 338 -11.24 34.49 -4.72
CA THR A 338 -10.92 35.90 -4.98
C THR A 338 -12.01 36.59 -5.80
N THR A 339 -12.46 35.94 -6.88
CA THR A 339 -13.48 36.51 -7.79
C THR A 339 -14.90 36.05 -7.47
N PHE A 340 -15.04 35.04 -6.60
CA PHE A 340 -16.29 34.35 -6.32
C PHE A 340 -16.97 33.71 -7.55
N ALA A 341 -16.26 33.63 -8.68
CA ALA A 341 -16.74 32.95 -9.88
C ALA A 341 -16.79 31.44 -9.67
N LEU A 342 -17.82 30.80 -10.23
CA LEU A 342 -17.95 29.34 -10.27
C LEU A 342 -17.41 28.83 -11.60
N ASN A 343 -16.40 27.97 -11.54
CA ASN A 343 -15.85 27.29 -12.69
C ASN A 343 -16.44 25.88 -12.75
N ILE A 344 -17.19 25.59 -13.81
CA ILE A 344 -17.82 24.28 -14.05
C ILE A 344 -16.99 23.59 -15.12
N SER A 345 -16.30 22.51 -14.77
CA SER A 345 -15.47 21.74 -15.69
C SER A 345 -16.09 20.37 -15.92
N LEU A 346 -16.04 19.92 -17.17
CA LEU A 346 -16.48 18.62 -17.69
C LEU A 346 -15.24 17.89 -18.21
N PRO A 347 -14.46 17.22 -17.34
CA PRO A 347 -13.10 16.79 -17.67
C PRO A 347 -13.06 15.78 -18.83
N ARG A 348 -14.02 14.85 -18.89
CA ARG A 348 -14.07 13.80 -19.93
C ARG A 348 -14.34 14.40 -21.31
N LEU A 349 -15.13 15.48 -21.36
CA LEU A 349 -15.45 16.20 -22.59
C LEU A 349 -14.47 17.35 -22.88
N ARG A 350 -13.54 17.62 -21.96
CA ARG A 350 -12.61 18.76 -22.01
C ARG A 350 -13.33 20.09 -22.18
N LEU A 351 -14.46 20.28 -21.50
CA LEU A 351 -15.24 21.52 -21.58
C LEU A 351 -15.19 22.29 -20.26
N ASP A 352 -14.93 23.60 -20.36
CA ASP A 352 -14.92 24.48 -19.20
C ASP A 352 -15.91 25.63 -19.37
N PHE A 353 -16.67 25.86 -18.31
CA PHE A 353 -17.61 26.94 -18.19
C PHE A 353 -17.31 27.79 -16.94
N SER A 354 -17.76 29.05 -16.95
CA SER A 354 -17.67 29.95 -15.82
C SER A 354 -18.98 30.71 -15.61
N LEU A 355 -19.38 30.85 -14.36
CA LEU A 355 -20.52 31.65 -13.92
C LEU A 355 -20.00 32.74 -12.96
N GLU A 356 -20.12 34.00 -13.36
CA GLU A 356 -19.68 35.14 -12.55
C GLU A 356 -20.72 35.49 -11.47
N GLN A 357 -20.25 36.06 -10.36
CA GLN A 357 -21.12 36.47 -9.27
C GLN A 357 -22.15 37.51 -9.75
N GLY A 358 -23.44 37.25 -9.49
CA GLY A 358 -24.55 38.13 -9.91
C GLY A 358 -25.01 37.94 -11.36
N SER A 359 -24.34 37.10 -12.15
CA SER A 359 -24.75 36.76 -13.51
C SER A 359 -25.65 35.50 -13.52
N SER A 360 -26.54 35.40 -14.51
CA SER A 360 -27.34 34.19 -14.77
C SER A 360 -26.86 33.42 -16.01
N GLY A 361 -25.81 33.90 -16.67
CA GLY A 361 -25.29 33.33 -17.90
C GLY A 361 -24.08 32.45 -17.64
N ILE A 362 -24.15 31.18 -18.05
CA ILE A 362 -23.00 30.27 -18.04
C ILE A 362 -22.17 30.56 -19.29
N HIS A 363 -20.93 31.02 -19.09
CA HIS A 363 -19.99 31.34 -20.16
C HIS A 363 -19.12 30.13 -20.48
N ARG A 364 -18.91 29.81 -21.76
CA ARG A 364 -17.94 28.78 -22.15
C ARG A 364 -16.57 29.40 -22.32
N ARG A 365 -15.54 28.91 -21.62
CA ARG A 365 -14.20 29.52 -21.66
C ARG A 365 -13.53 29.38 -23.03
N GLN A 366 -13.86 28.32 -23.76
CA GLN A 366 -13.31 28.02 -25.09
C GLN A 366 -13.92 28.85 -26.21
N PHE A 367 -15.12 29.42 -26.00
CA PHE A 367 -15.84 30.25 -26.98
C PHE A 367 -16.17 31.61 -26.35
N ARG A 368 -15.19 32.52 -26.35
CA ARG A 368 -15.36 33.87 -25.79
C ARG A 368 -16.53 34.59 -26.48
N GLY A 369 -17.44 35.15 -25.68
CA GLY A 369 -18.61 35.92 -26.18
C GLY A 369 -19.88 35.11 -26.36
N MET A 370 -19.88 33.81 -26.05
CA MET A 370 -21.03 32.92 -26.18
C MET A 370 -21.54 32.40 -24.82
N TYR A 371 -22.87 32.23 -24.72
CA TYR A 371 -23.61 31.81 -23.53
C TYR A 371 -24.34 30.50 -23.78
N VAL A 372 -24.41 29.62 -22.79
CA VAL A 372 -25.29 28.45 -22.84
C VAL A 372 -26.75 28.93 -22.84
N ASP A 373 -27.51 28.59 -23.88
CA ASP A 373 -28.93 28.94 -23.97
C ASP A 373 -29.73 28.28 -22.83
N LYS A 374 -30.73 28.96 -22.29
CA LYS A 374 -31.64 28.40 -21.29
C LYS A 374 -32.55 27.32 -21.90
N VAL A 375 -32.75 27.35 -23.21
CA VAL A 375 -33.54 26.35 -23.94
C VAL A 375 -32.59 25.44 -24.70
N GLN A 376 -32.23 24.30 -24.10
CA GLN A 376 -31.36 23.28 -24.72
C GLN A 376 -32.14 22.30 -25.62
N GLN A 377 -33.40 22.59 -25.96
CA GLN A 377 -34.22 21.72 -26.81
C GLN A 377 -33.97 22.00 -28.30
N ILE A 378 -33.02 21.30 -28.89
CA ILE A 378 -32.82 21.24 -30.34
C ILE A 378 -33.42 19.92 -30.85
N GLY A 379 -34.75 19.78 -30.75
CA GLY A 379 -35.49 18.63 -31.31
C GLY A 379 -34.87 17.26 -31.03
N THR A 380 -34.52 16.52 -32.09
CA THR A 380 -34.01 15.14 -32.06
C THR A 380 -32.51 14.99 -31.76
N LEU A 381 -31.79 16.06 -31.46
CA LEU A 381 -30.33 16.04 -31.27
C LEU A 381 -29.95 16.04 -29.78
N VAL A 382 -29.73 14.86 -29.21
CA VAL A 382 -29.57 14.63 -27.75
C VAL A 382 -28.11 14.74 -27.25
N SER A 383 -27.23 15.48 -27.93
CA SER A 383 -25.79 15.53 -27.61
C SER A 383 -25.09 16.86 -27.96
N TYR A 384 -25.81 17.98 -27.84
CA TYR A 384 -25.35 19.29 -28.29
C TYR A 384 -25.56 20.37 -27.23
N VAL A 385 -24.73 21.42 -27.28
CA VAL A 385 -24.93 22.65 -26.49
C VAL A 385 -25.31 23.78 -27.43
N ASP A 386 -26.47 24.40 -27.20
CA ASP A 386 -26.86 25.62 -27.89
C ASP A 386 -26.16 26.82 -27.26
N LEU A 387 -25.41 27.58 -28.08
CA LEU A 387 -24.68 28.78 -27.67
C LEU A 387 -25.28 30.03 -28.32
N ARG A 388 -25.57 31.06 -27.52
CA ARG A 388 -26.01 32.39 -28.00
C ARG A 388 -24.93 33.47 -27.83
N PRO A 389 -24.78 34.39 -28.79
CA PRO A 389 -23.87 35.53 -28.68
C PRO A 389 -24.40 36.61 -27.71
N ARG A 390 -23.48 37.43 -27.19
CA ARG A 390 -23.75 38.51 -26.19
C ARG A 390 -24.58 39.68 -26.71
N VAL A 391 -24.61 39.91 -28.03
CA VAL A 391 -25.16 41.13 -28.64
C VAL A 391 -25.94 40.76 -29.90
N GLY A 392 -27.23 41.10 -29.94
CA GLY A 392 -28.05 41.42 -31.13
C GLY A 392 -28.20 40.40 -32.26
N ASP A 393 -27.33 39.41 -32.39
CA ASP A 393 -27.30 38.47 -33.49
C ASP A 393 -28.24 37.29 -33.25
N VAL A 394 -29.06 37.01 -34.26
CA VAL A 394 -30.07 35.92 -34.29
C VAL A 394 -29.41 34.55 -34.49
N HIS A 395 -28.09 34.50 -34.69
CA HIS A 395 -27.36 33.27 -34.99
C HIS A 395 -27.10 32.44 -33.73
N ARG A 396 -27.80 31.30 -33.64
CA ARG A 396 -27.53 30.24 -32.68
C ARG A 396 -26.42 29.35 -33.19
N VAL A 397 -25.45 29.04 -32.34
CA VAL A 397 -24.33 28.16 -32.68
C VAL A 397 -24.49 26.86 -31.91
N VAL A 398 -24.74 25.79 -32.64
CA VAL A 398 -24.96 24.45 -32.10
C VAL A 398 -23.62 23.72 -32.12
N VAL A 399 -23.03 23.46 -30.95
CA VAL A 399 -21.75 22.76 -30.85
C VAL A 399 -21.99 21.28 -30.58
N LYS A 400 -21.57 20.43 -31.52
CA LYS A 400 -21.53 18.98 -31.34
C LYS A 400 -20.39 18.63 -30.40
N VAL A 401 -20.68 17.95 -29.31
CA VAL A 401 -19.66 17.40 -28.42
C VAL A 401 -19.60 15.90 -28.68
N ASN A 402 -18.53 15.44 -29.31
CA ASN A 402 -18.29 14.00 -29.46
C ASN A 402 -17.53 13.50 -28.22
N LEU A 403 -17.69 12.22 -27.86
CA LEU A 403 -17.02 11.60 -26.71
C LEU A 403 -15.48 11.68 -26.77
N ASP A 404 -14.92 11.98 -27.94
CA ASP A 404 -13.47 12.11 -28.18
C ASP A 404 -12.91 13.54 -27.93
N GLY A 405 -13.73 14.48 -27.45
CA GLY A 405 -13.27 15.82 -27.02
C GLY A 405 -12.81 16.77 -28.12
N ASN A 406 -12.91 16.40 -29.40
CA ASN A 406 -12.62 17.28 -30.54
C ASN A 406 -13.89 17.99 -31.03
N PRO A 407 -13.91 19.35 -31.11
CA PRO A 407 -15.00 20.06 -31.74
C PRO A 407 -14.95 19.79 -33.26
N LEU A 408 -16.01 19.19 -33.80
CA LEU A 408 -16.26 19.23 -35.24
C LEU A 408 -16.79 20.62 -35.58
N SER A 409 -16.26 21.20 -36.65
CA SER A 409 -16.64 22.51 -37.20
C SER A 409 -18.16 22.74 -37.12
N GLY A 410 -18.56 23.79 -36.40
CA GLY A 410 -19.96 24.14 -36.16
C GLY A 410 -20.69 24.45 -37.46
N GLY A 411 -21.88 23.86 -37.63
CA GLY A 411 -22.84 24.26 -38.65
C GLY A 411 -23.74 25.37 -38.12
N LEU A 412 -23.94 26.42 -38.91
CA LEU A 412 -24.98 27.42 -38.66
C LEU A 412 -26.34 26.75 -38.84
N ALA A 413 -27.10 26.60 -37.76
CA ALA A 413 -28.51 26.26 -37.86
C ALA A 413 -29.28 27.53 -38.22
N GLY A 414 -29.72 27.65 -39.47
CA GLY A 414 -30.68 28.65 -39.91
C GLY A 414 -32.10 28.16 -39.64
N GLY A 415 -32.87 28.96 -38.90
CA GLY A 415 -34.28 28.75 -38.58
C GLY A 415 -34.80 29.86 -37.69
#